data_AF-A0A7X7MQD6-F1
#
_entry.id   AF-A0A7X7MQD6-F1
#
_cell.length_a   1.000
_cell.length_b   1.000
_cell.length_c   1.000
_cell.angle_alpha   90.00
_cell.angle_beta   90.00
_cell.angle_gamma   90.00
#
_symmetry.space_group_name_H-M   'P 1'
#
loop_
_entity.id
_entity.type
_entity.pdbx_description
1 polymer ?
#
loop_
_entity_poly.entity_id
_entity_poly.type
_entity_poly.pdbx_seq_one_letter_code
_entity_poly.pdbx_strand_id
1 'polypeptide(L)'
;DTGVQHINGWVHAWADQATDVGGANDAAAAGNARPLFVPEGIGERAAIRFDGTNDFLAVPDNGALDLGTGAGKGWTVFAVYLREKSGTQCIVSKGTTSSNETDWRFFSDDTGVWWGSGVASDTNAWFGVAEPPARQPHLLAATLTQTGESEGTKVFYINGQPYFSGTYAAKASANDHPAVIGGFSASNGNLGGLVAEVLVFNRVLNEDDLNNTGWYLQQKYGMDGLFEYRAPRGTMIQVR
;
A
#
# COMPACT_ATOMS: atom_id res chain seq x y z
N ASP A 1 -16.73 -1.42 -6.64
CA ASP A 1 -15.91 -2.31 -5.81
C ASP A 1 -16.87 -3.12 -4.95
N THR A 2 -16.78 -4.46 -4.99
CA THR A 2 -17.71 -5.37 -4.29
C THR A 2 -17.43 -5.49 -2.79
N GLY A 3 -16.24 -5.09 -2.33
CA GLY A 3 -15.85 -5.21 -0.92
C GLY A 3 -16.24 -4.01 -0.04
N VAL A 4 -16.55 -2.86 -0.63
CA VAL A 4 -16.80 -1.62 0.14
C VAL A 4 -18.24 -1.54 0.64
N GLN A 5 -18.41 -1.36 1.94
CA GLN A 5 -19.70 -1.18 2.60
C GLN A 5 -19.82 0.23 3.18
N HIS A 6 -20.92 0.90 2.87
CA HIS A 6 -21.16 2.28 3.29
C HIS A 6 -22.62 2.58 3.61
N ILE A 7 -22.87 3.55 4.47
CA ILE A 7 -24.21 4.08 4.78
C ILE A 7 -24.24 5.54 4.37
N ASN A 8 -25.12 5.92 3.43
CA ASN A 8 -25.20 7.26 2.86
C ASN A 8 -23.85 7.77 2.32
N GLY A 9 -23.07 6.89 1.69
CA GLY A 9 -21.73 7.18 1.17
C GLY A 9 -20.60 7.05 2.20
N TRP A 10 -20.87 7.06 3.50
CA TRP A 10 -19.83 6.93 4.53
C TRP A 10 -19.42 5.48 4.73
N VAL A 11 -18.18 5.15 4.35
CA VAL A 11 -17.61 3.81 4.40
C VAL A 11 -17.40 3.40 5.85
N HIS A 12 -17.93 2.24 6.23
CA HIS A 12 -17.69 1.66 7.56
C HIS A 12 -16.92 0.34 7.50
N ALA A 13 -16.86 -0.31 6.33
CA ALA A 13 -16.05 -1.49 6.12
C ALA A 13 -15.54 -1.58 4.67
N TRP A 14 -14.36 -2.17 4.50
CA TRP A 14 -13.80 -2.60 3.23
C TRP A 14 -13.31 -4.03 3.40
N ALA A 15 -14.06 -4.97 2.82
CA ALA A 15 -13.86 -6.39 3.02
C ALA A 15 -12.65 -6.91 2.25
N ASP A 16 -11.87 -7.77 2.91
CA ASP A 16 -10.78 -8.54 2.29
C ASP A 16 -11.36 -9.47 1.21
N GLN A 17 -10.83 -9.34 -0.02
CA GLN A 17 -11.29 -10.12 -1.17
C GLN A 17 -10.48 -11.43 -1.35
N ALA A 18 -9.49 -11.72 -0.50
CA ALA A 18 -8.68 -12.93 -0.56
C ALA A 18 -9.39 -14.13 0.11
N THR A 19 -10.70 -14.29 -0.12
CA THR A 19 -11.56 -15.28 0.56
C THR A 19 -11.11 -16.72 0.37
N ASP A 20 -10.48 -17.02 -0.77
CA ASP A 20 -10.02 -18.38 -1.11
C ASP A 20 -8.75 -18.81 -0.34
N VAL A 21 -8.05 -17.87 0.30
CA VAL A 21 -6.79 -18.12 1.04
C VAL A 21 -6.87 -17.70 2.51
N GLY A 22 -8.08 -17.60 3.06
CA GLY A 22 -8.31 -17.33 4.48
C GLY A 22 -8.70 -15.88 4.81
N GLY A 23 -9.23 -15.14 3.83
CA GLY A 23 -9.67 -13.75 3.96
C GLY A 23 -10.35 -13.43 5.30
N ALA A 24 -9.74 -12.51 6.04
CA ALA A 24 -10.17 -12.09 7.37
C ALA A 24 -9.54 -10.73 7.77
N ASN A 25 -9.02 -9.98 6.80
CA ASN A 25 -8.32 -8.71 7.01
C ASN A 25 -9.21 -7.52 6.61
N ASP A 26 -10.48 -7.57 7.01
CA ASP A 26 -11.43 -6.50 6.73
C ASP A 26 -11.00 -5.20 7.41
N ALA A 27 -10.96 -4.12 6.64
CA ALA A 27 -10.71 -2.79 7.20
C ALA A 27 -12.04 -2.17 7.65
N ALA A 28 -12.05 -1.48 8.78
CA ALA A 28 -13.24 -0.85 9.33
C ALA A 28 -12.98 0.60 9.76
N ALA A 29 -14.04 1.41 9.76
CA ALA A 29 -14.03 2.78 10.26
C ALA A 29 -15.33 3.09 11.00
N ALA A 30 -15.27 4.01 11.96
CA ALA A 30 -16.39 4.35 12.82
C ALA A 30 -16.55 5.86 13.04
N GLY A 31 -17.78 6.27 13.35
CA GLY A 31 -18.09 7.66 13.70
C GLY A 31 -17.74 8.64 12.60
N ASN A 32 -17.05 9.72 12.99
CA ASN A 32 -16.65 10.82 12.12
C ASN A 32 -15.32 10.57 11.39
N ALA A 33 -14.64 9.44 11.61
CA ALA A 33 -13.40 9.07 10.92
C ALA A 33 -13.66 8.17 9.70
N ARG A 34 -14.92 8.10 9.25
CA ARG A 34 -15.32 7.27 8.12
C ARG A 34 -15.03 8.03 6.84
N PRO A 35 -14.26 7.46 5.90
CA PRO A 35 -14.08 8.08 4.60
C PRO A 35 -15.33 7.97 3.73
N LEU A 36 -15.35 8.70 2.62
CA LEU A 36 -16.46 8.75 1.68
C LEU A 36 -16.24 7.80 0.49
N PHE A 37 -17.25 7.02 0.14
CA PHE A 37 -17.27 6.23 -1.08
C PHE A 37 -17.49 7.13 -2.30
N VAL A 38 -16.61 7.02 -3.31
CA VAL A 38 -16.68 7.77 -4.56
C VAL A 38 -16.80 6.78 -5.71
N PRO A 39 -17.99 6.61 -6.32
CA PRO A 39 -18.22 5.61 -7.38
C PRO A 39 -17.34 5.79 -8.63
N GLU A 40 -17.01 7.04 -8.94
CA GLU A 40 -16.21 7.45 -10.11
C GLU A 40 -15.01 8.28 -9.64
N GLY A 41 -14.16 7.68 -8.79
CA GLY A 41 -13.04 8.35 -8.15
C GLY A 41 -11.80 8.44 -9.03
N ILE A 42 -11.08 7.31 -9.18
CA ILE A 42 -9.85 7.25 -9.99
C ILE A 42 -10.18 6.54 -11.31
N GLY A 43 -9.92 7.18 -12.44
CA GLY A 43 -10.15 6.59 -13.77
C GLY A 43 -11.59 6.09 -13.98
N GLU A 44 -12.58 6.84 -13.50
CA GLU A 44 -14.02 6.47 -13.54
C GLU A 44 -14.34 5.16 -12.81
N ARG A 45 -13.45 4.70 -11.92
CA ARG A 45 -13.66 3.55 -11.03
C ARG A 45 -13.86 4.00 -9.59
N ALA A 46 -14.52 3.13 -8.83
CA ALA A 46 -14.75 3.34 -7.42
C ALA A 46 -13.43 3.55 -6.66
N ALA A 47 -13.43 4.52 -5.74
CA ALA A 47 -12.36 4.79 -4.79
C ALA A 47 -12.95 5.27 -3.46
N ILE A 48 -12.11 5.34 -2.44
CA ILE A 48 -12.46 5.82 -1.10
C ILE A 48 -11.73 7.15 -0.88
N ARG A 49 -12.50 8.20 -0.57
CA ARG A 49 -12.01 9.56 -0.30
C ARG A 49 -11.77 9.78 1.17
N PHE A 50 -10.56 10.19 1.50
CA PHE A 50 -10.13 10.61 2.82
C PHE A 50 -10.03 12.13 2.85
N ASP A 51 -10.57 12.77 3.89
CA ASP A 51 -10.73 14.21 3.98
C ASP A 51 -9.47 14.98 4.39
N GLY A 52 -8.41 14.27 4.80
CA GLY A 52 -7.16 14.85 5.28
C GLY A 52 -7.20 15.39 6.71
N THR A 53 -8.26 15.10 7.47
CA THR A 53 -8.43 15.54 8.86
C THR A 53 -8.34 14.38 9.82
N ASN A 54 -9.22 13.38 9.66
CA ASN A 54 -9.36 12.30 10.62
C ASN A 54 -9.82 10.97 10.01
N ASP A 55 -10.10 10.93 8.72
CA ASP A 55 -10.50 9.70 8.04
C ASP A 55 -9.37 8.67 8.01
N PHE A 56 -9.70 7.42 8.32
CA PHE A 56 -8.85 6.25 8.10
C PHE A 56 -9.70 4.98 8.13
N LEU A 57 -9.19 3.90 7.54
CA LEU A 57 -9.69 2.54 7.74
C LEU A 57 -8.64 1.73 8.49
N ALA A 58 -9.04 0.92 9.45
CA ALA A 58 -8.14 0.05 10.21
C ALA A 58 -8.52 -1.42 10.04
N VAL A 59 -7.52 -2.22 9.69
CA VAL A 59 -7.59 -3.68 9.76
C VAL A 59 -7.10 -4.08 11.15
N PRO A 60 -7.90 -4.80 11.96
CA PRO A 60 -7.44 -5.36 13.24
C PRO A 60 -6.14 -6.14 13.05
N ASP A 61 -5.33 -6.20 14.11
CA ASP A 61 -4.07 -6.93 14.02
C ASP A 61 -4.28 -8.39 13.59
N ASN A 62 -3.43 -8.82 12.66
CA ASN A 62 -3.42 -10.16 12.09
C ASN A 62 -2.01 -10.51 11.63
N GLY A 63 -1.52 -11.67 12.05
CA GLY A 63 -0.19 -12.16 11.69
C GLY A 63 0.02 -12.39 10.19
N ALA A 64 -1.04 -12.48 9.39
CA ALA A 64 -0.94 -12.49 7.92
C ALA A 64 -0.40 -11.17 7.35
N LEU A 65 -0.49 -10.07 8.12
CA LEU A 65 0.01 -8.75 7.78
C LEU A 65 1.36 -8.41 8.47
N ASP A 66 1.92 -9.34 9.25
CA ASP A 66 3.25 -9.20 9.87
C ASP A 66 4.38 -9.69 8.96
N LEU A 67 5.30 -8.79 8.62
CA LEU A 67 6.57 -9.16 8.02
C LEU A 67 7.58 -9.48 9.12
N GLY A 68 7.79 -8.52 10.04
CA GLY A 68 8.78 -8.59 11.11
C GLY A 68 10.23 -8.75 10.60
N THR A 69 11.06 -9.44 11.38
CA THR A 69 12.50 -9.67 11.12
C THR A 69 12.79 -11.12 10.71
N GLY A 70 13.89 -11.35 9.99
CA GLY A 70 14.42 -12.68 9.68
C GLY A 70 14.82 -12.89 8.22
N ALA A 71 15.97 -13.54 8.03
CA ALA A 71 16.50 -13.82 6.70
C ALA A 71 15.54 -14.68 5.85
N GLY A 72 15.41 -14.35 4.57
CA GLY A 72 14.55 -15.06 3.62
C GLY A 72 13.09 -14.65 3.66
N LYS A 73 12.68 -13.79 4.60
CA LYS A 73 11.36 -13.15 4.57
C LYS A 73 11.29 -12.09 3.48
N GLY A 74 10.09 -11.86 2.97
CA GLY A 74 9.87 -10.76 2.04
C GLY A 74 8.40 -10.46 1.78
N TRP A 75 8.18 -9.37 1.07
CA TRP A 75 6.86 -8.76 0.98
C TRP A 75 6.68 -8.04 -0.35
N THR A 76 5.46 -7.97 -0.86
CA THR A 76 5.08 -7.07 -1.96
C THR A 76 3.81 -6.30 -1.57
N VAL A 77 3.82 -4.97 -1.65
CA VAL A 77 2.62 -4.14 -1.47
C VAL A 77 2.33 -3.35 -2.73
N PHE A 78 1.05 -3.24 -3.10
CA PHE A 78 0.58 -2.29 -4.10
C PHE A 78 -0.42 -1.32 -3.47
N ALA A 79 -0.42 -0.08 -3.96
CA ALA A 79 -1.46 0.90 -3.63
C ALA A 79 -1.77 1.79 -4.83
N VAL A 80 -3.06 1.95 -5.16
CA VAL A 80 -3.54 2.96 -6.10
C VAL A 80 -4.06 4.13 -5.29
N TYR A 81 -3.41 5.29 -5.39
CA TYR A 81 -3.74 6.45 -4.57
C TYR A 81 -3.68 7.76 -5.37
N LEU A 82 -4.31 8.80 -4.84
CA LEU A 82 -4.20 10.18 -5.31
C LEU A 82 -4.10 11.08 -4.10
N ARG A 83 -3.07 11.93 -4.03
CA ARG A 83 -2.89 12.93 -2.98
C ARG A 83 -3.28 14.33 -3.46
N GLU A 84 -4.06 15.06 -2.66
CA GLU A 84 -4.57 16.41 -2.99
C GLU A 84 -4.11 17.49 -2.01
N LYS A 85 -3.74 17.09 -0.79
CA LYS A 85 -3.27 17.95 0.29
C LYS A 85 -1.73 17.97 0.36
N SER A 86 -1.13 19.02 0.91
CA SER A 86 0.29 19.10 1.23
C SER A 86 0.66 18.45 2.58
N GLY A 87 1.95 18.32 2.86
CA GLY A 87 2.49 17.73 4.08
C GLY A 87 2.41 16.20 4.11
N THR A 88 2.87 15.63 5.22
CA THR A 88 2.99 14.19 5.46
C THR A 88 1.64 13.48 5.53
N GLN A 89 1.45 12.46 4.70
CA GLN A 89 0.21 11.71 4.53
C GLN A 89 0.47 10.21 4.35
N CYS A 90 -0.15 9.40 5.21
CA CYS A 90 -0.11 7.95 5.15
C CYS A 90 -1.04 7.45 4.04
N ILE A 91 -0.53 6.56 3.19
CA ILE A 91 -1.34 5.88 2.20
C ILE A 91 -1.82 4.56 2.79
N VAL A 92 -0.87 3.74 3.25
CA VAL A 92 -1.12 2.48 3.96
C VAL A 92 0.06 2.17 4.88
N SER A 93 -0.19 1.64 6.07
CA SER A 93 0.89 1.20 6.97
C SER A 93 0.45 0.15 7.97
N LYS A 94 1.42 -0.60 8.51
CA LYS A 94 1.27 -1.36 9.75
C LYS A 94 2.34 -0.95 10.75
N GLY A 95 1.90 -0.50 11.92
CA GLY A 95 2.75 0.09 12.96
C GLY A 95 2.18 1.38 13.54
N THR A 96 2.97 2.08 14.36
CA THR A 96 2.57 3.36 14.98
C THR A 96 3.13 4.56 14.24
N THR A 97 2.84 5.78 14.70
CA THR A 97 3.51 7.00 14.21
C THR A 97 5.03 6.99 14.44
N SER A 98 5.53 6.11 15.32
CA SER A 98 6.95 5.89 15.56
C SER A 98 7.58 5.04 14.45
N SER A 99 8.72 5.48 13.93
CA SER A 99 9.48 4.68 12.97
C SER A 99 10.00 3.38 13.58
N ASN A 100 10.32 3.37 14.88
CA ASN A 100 10.80 2.17 15.58
C ASN A 100 9.82 1.00 15.56
N GLU A 101 8.53 1.26 15.36
CA GLU A 101 7.45 0.27 15.33
C GLU A 101 6.77 0.20 13.96
N THR A 102 7.39 0.75 12.92
CA THR A 102 6.84 0.68 11.55
C THR A 102 7.30 -0.62 10.88
N ASP A 103 6.44 -1.64 10.83
CA ASP A 103 6.76 -2.90 10.16
C ASP A 103 6.89 -2.67 8.65
N TRP A 104 5.90 -2.01 8.06
CA TRP A 104 5.91 -1.52 6.68
C TRP A 104 4.97 -0.32 6.51
N ARG A 105 5.33 0.61 5.62
CA ARG A 105 4.54 1.83 5.34
C ARG A 105 4.80 2.40 3.96
N PHE A 106 3.72 2.84 3.31
CA PHE A 106 3.77 3.88 2.30
C PHE A 106 3.22 5.18 2.87
N PHE A 107 4.00 6.25 2.77
CA PHE A 107 3.51 7.60 3.01
C PHE A 107 4.13 8.54 1.98
N SER A 108 3.51 9.69 1.79
CA SER A 108 3.98 10.76 0.93
C SER A 108 4.10 12.06 1.72
N ASP A 109 5.03 12.92 1.36
CA ASP A 109 5.09 14.30 1.80
C ASP A 109 5.32 15.24 0.61
N ASP A 110 5.70 16.49 0.86
CA ASP A 110 5.91 17.46 -0.21
C ASP A 110 7.21 17.24 -0.99
N THR A 111 8.03 16.28 -0.58
CA THR A 111 9.32 15.96 -1.19
C THR A 111 9.33 14.59 -1.87
N GLY A 112 8.61 13.61 -1.33
CA GLY A 112 8.70 12.24 -1.78
C GLY A 112 7.55 11.33 -1.39
N VAL A 113 7.47 10.21 -2.11
CA VAL A 113 6.87 8.97 -1.61
C VAL A 113 7.93 8.14 -0.92
N TRP A 114 7.55 7.50 0.16
CA TRP A 114 8.45 6.80 1.06
C TRP A 114 7.98 5.40 1.35
N TRP A 115 8.95 4.51 1.43
CA TRP A 115 8.74 3.16 1.90
C TRP A 115 9.52 2.88 3.18
N GLY A 116 8.77 2.90 4.28
CA GLY A 116 9.26 2.64 5.62
C GLY A 116 9.23 1.16 5.96
N SER A 117 10.20 0.69 6.75
CA SER A 117 10.21 -0.66 7.31
C SER A 117 10.89 -0.77 8.68
N GLY A 118 11.21 0.35 9.32
CA GLY A 118 11.90 0.36 10.62
C GLY A 118 12.41 1.74 10.99
N VAL A 119 13.63 1.83 11.54
CA VAL A 119 14.11 3.05 12.22
C VAL A 119 14.47 4.18 11.24
N ALA A 120 14.02 5.40 11.52
CA ALA A 120 14.23 6.58 10.65
C ALA A 120 15.69 7.05 10.49
N SER A 121 16.59 6.64 11.39
CA SER A 121 18.02 6.93 11.25
C SER A 121 18.70 6.11 10.16
N ASP A 122 18.06 5.04 9.68
CA ASP A 122 18.50 4.27 8.52
C ASP A 122 17.76 4.77 7.27
N THR A 123 18.50 5.44 6.39
CA THR A 123 17.98 6.04 5.16
C THR A 123 17.52 5.03 4.12
N ASN A 124 17.91 3.76 4.23
CA ASN A 124 17.37 2.69 3.38
C ASN A 124 16.14 2.02 4.03
N ALA A 125 16.04 2.04 5.37
CA ALA A 125 14.81 1.66 6.07
C ALA A 125 13.67 2.67 5.81
N TRP A 126 14.00 3.92 5.47
CA TRP A 126 13.08 4.92 4.94
C TRP A 126 13.52 5.39 3.56
N PHE A 127 13.26 4.54 2.57
CA PHE A 127 13.67 4.77 1.20
C PHE A 127 12.68 5.73 0.51
N GLY A 128 13.14 6.95 0.23
CA GLY A 128 12.36 8.00 -0.41
C GLY A 128 12.69 8.15 -1.89
N VAL A 129 11.67 8.43 -2.68
CA VAL A 129 11.77 8.79 -4.10
C VAL A 129 11.01 10.09 -4.30
N ALA A 130 11.50 10.95 -5.20
CA ALA A 130 10.86 12.22 -5.51
C ALA A 130 9.36 12.03 -5.78
N GLU A 131 8.55 12.86 -5.14
CA GLU A 131 7.10 12.74 -5.17
C GLU A 131 6.62 12.89 -6.62
N PRO A 132 5.79 11.96 -7.12
CA PRO A 132 5.19 12.13 -8.43
C PRO A 132 4.17 13.29 -8.40
N PRO A 133 3.78 13.86 -9.55
CA PRO A 133 2.96 15.07 -9.58
C PRO A 133 1.69 14.99 -8.70
N ALA A 134 1.60 15.82 -7.67
CA ALA A 134 0.42 15.87 -6.81
C ALA A 134 -0.86 16.14 -7.61
N ARG A 135 -2.01 15.72 -7.06
CA ARG A 135 -3.34 15.80 -7.72
C ARG A 135 -3.45 14.98 -9.00
N GLN A 136 -2.62 13.95 -9.13
CA GLN A 136 -2.74 12.92 -10.15
C GLN A 136 -2.75 11.55 -9.46
N PRO A 137 -3.47 10.56 -10.01
CA PRO A 137 -3.43 9.21 -9.48
C PRO A 137 -2.09 8.53 -9.81
N HIS A 138 -1.57 7.78 -8.85
CA HIS A 138 -0.35 7.00 -8.99
C HIS A 138 -0.55 5.57 -8.50
N LEU A 139 0.15 4.66 -9.14
CA LEU A 139 0.32 3.28 -8.68
C LEU A 139 1.69 3.12 -8.03
N LEU A 140 1.66 2.76 -6.76
CA LEU A 140 2.82 2.32 -6.01
C LEU A 140 2.86 0.79 -6.00
N ALA A 141 4.04 0.22 -6.22
CA ALA A 141 4.31 -1.19 -5.92
C ALA A 141 5.67 -1.30 -5.23
N ALA A 142 5.85 -2.17 -4.25
CA ALA A 142 7.12 -2.24 -3.55
C ALA A 142 7.44 -3.64 -3.01
N THR A 143 8.63 -4.17 -3.31
CA THR A 143 9.17 -5.48 -2.85
C THR A 143 10.28 -5.43 -1.78
N LEU A 144 10.05 -5.90 -0.55
CA LEU A 144 11.09 -5.97 0.47
C LEU A 144 11.65 -7.39 0.55
N THR A 145 12.97 -7.55 0.51
CA THR A 145 13.65 -8.84 0.72
C THR A 145 14.59 -8.72 1.92
N GLN A 146 14.46 -9.60 2.91
CA GLN A 146 15.36 -9.67 4.07
C GLN A 146 16.51 -10.65 3.78
N THR A 147 17.75 -10.18 3.90
CA THR A 147 18.97 -11.00 3.71
C THR A 147 19.58 -11.46 5.03
N GLY A 148 19.21 -10.81 6.13
CA GLY A 148 19.64 -11.13 7.50
C GLY A 148 18.51 -10.86 8.49
N GLU A 149 18.83 -10.78 9.79
CA GLU A 149 17.81 -10.62 10.82
C GLU A 149 17.07 -9.27 10.67
N SER A 150 17.80 -8.16 10.60
CA SER A 150 17.22 -6.81 10.47
C SER A 150 17.62 -6.08 9.19
N GLU A 151 18.21 -6.79 8.24
CA GLU A 151 18.81 -6.22 7.02
C GLU A 151 18.20 -6.78 5.73
N GLY A 152 18.31 -6.00 4.65
CA GLY A 152 17.85 -6.40 3.34
C GLY A 152 17.78 -5.26 2.34
N THR A 153 17.01 -5.47 1.27
CA THR A 153 16.86 -4.51 0.16
C THR A 153 15.41 -4.29 -0.23
N LYS A 154 15.18 -3.21 -0.97
CA LYS A 154 13.87 -2.74 -1.40
C LYS A 154 13.91 -2.36 -2.89
N VAL A 155 12.82 -2.62 -3.60
CA VAL A 155 12.57 -2.03 -4.93
C VAL A 155 11.21 -1.36 -4.93
N PHE A 156 11.20 -0.04 -5.11
CA PHE A 156 9.99 0.78 -5.09
C PHE A 156 9.64 1.18 -6.52
N TYR A 157 8.43 0.88 -6.95
CA TYR A 157 7.94 1.17 -8.29
C TYR A 157 6.91 2.28 -8.21
N ILE A 158 7.10 3.34 -8.99
CA ILE A 158 6.14 4.44 -9.14
C ILE A 158 5.69 4.44 -10.60
N ASN A 159 4.42 4.15 -10.84
CA ASN A 159 3.87 4.01 -12.20
C ASN A 159 4.74 3.09 -13.09
N GLY A 160 5.20 1.97 -12.52
CA GLY A 160 6.06 0.98 -13.18
C GLY A 160 7.56 1.32 -13.24
N GLN A 161 7.98 2.55 -12.92
CA GLN A 161 9.40 2.92 -12.88
C GLN A 161 10.08 2.36 -11.62
N PRO A 162 11.11 1.50 -11.72
CA PRO A 162 11.77 0.93 -10.56
C PRO A 162 12.83 1.86 -9.95
N TYR A 163 12.85 1.92 -8.62
CA TYR A 163 13.87 2.58 -7.81
C TYR A 163 14.42 1.59 -6.79
N PHE A 164 15.74 1.48 -6.71
CA PHE A 164 16.42 0.48 -5.88
C PHE A 164 17.03 1.15 -4.66
N SER A 165 16.77 0.61 -3.46
CA SER A 165 17.44 1.08 -2.25
C SER A 165 18.87 0.54 -2.16
N GLY A 166 19.69 1.15 -1.29
CA GLY A 166 20.81 0.43 -0.70
C GLY A 166 20.33 -0.63 0.31
N THR A 167 21.26 -1.27 0.99
CA THR A 167 20.94 -2.19 2.09
C THR A 167 20.44 -1.39 3.28
N TYR A 168 19.24 -1.70 3.78
CA TYR A 168 18.83 -1.31 5.13
C TYR A 168 19.38 -2.31 6.13
N ALA A 169 19.64 -1.85 7.35
CA ALA A 169 20.16 -2.63 8.47
C ALA A 169 19.30 -2.52 9.74
N ALA A 170 18.21 -1.74 9.71
CA ALA A 170 17.31 -1.52 10.84
C ALA A 170 15.82 -1.76 10.51
N LYS A 171 15.43 -3.03 10.35
CA LYS A 171 14.04 -3.49 10.26
C LYS A 171 13.35 -3.53 11.63
N ALA A 172 12.14 -2.98 11.74
CA ALA A 172 11.31 -3.16 12.94
C ALA A 172 10.78 -4.59 13.05
N SER A 173 10.66 -5.10 14.28
CA SER A 173 10.00 -6.38 14.57
C SER A 173 8.50 -6.35 14.23
N ALA A 174 7.92 -7.54 14.11
CA ALA A 174 6.47 -7.70 14.04
C ALA A 174 5.83 -7.10 15.30
N ASN A 175 4.58 -6.66 15.19
CA ASN A 175 3.89 -5.95 16.26
C ASN A 175 2.39 -6.15 16.17
N ASP A 176 1.71 -5.99 17.30
CA ASP A 176 0.28 -6.23 17.41
C ASP A 176 -0.55 -4.97 17.05
N HIS A 177 0.02 -4.03 16.28
CA HIS A 177 -0.67 -2.82 15.86
C HIS A 177 -1.52 -3.10 14.61
N PRO A 178 -2.67 -2.42 14.48
CA PRO A 178 -3.50 -2.55 13.28
C PRO A 178 -2.76 -2.07 12.04
N ALA A 179 -3.11 -2.64 10.88
CA ALA A 179 -2.82 -1.99 9.62
C ALA A 179 -3.84 -0.88 9.37
N VAL A 180 -3.43 0.21 8.76
CA VAL A 180 -4.25 1.41 8.54
C VAL A 180 -4.10 1.91 7.11
N ILE A 181 -5.19 2.39 6.54
CA ILE A 181 -5.28 3.00 5.20
C ILE A 181 -5.75 4.44 5.37
N GLY A 182 -5.06 5.39 4.75
CA GLY A 182 -5.43 6.81 4.71
C GLY A 182 -5.06 7.64 5.95
N GLY A 183 -4.36 7.08 6.94
CA GLY A 183 -3.85 7.80 8.12
C GLY A 183 -2.90 6.95 8.95
N PHE A 184 -2.07 7.55 9.82
CA PHE A 184 -1.37 6.80 10.88
C PHE A 184 -2.31 6.53 12.07
N SER A 185 -3.23 7.47 12.29
CA SER A 185 -4.31 7.42 13.27
C SER A 185 -5.38 8.46 12.89
N ALA A 186 -6.43 8.60 13.70
CA ALA A 186 -7.44 9.65 13.54
C ALA A 186 -6.89 11.09 13.64
N SER A 187 -5.63 11.28 14.03
CA SER A 187 -5.06 12.61 14.34
C SER A 187 -3.68 12.85 13.76
N ASN A 188 -3.15 11.94 12.94
CA ASN A 188 -1.80 12.06 12.40
C ASN A 188 -1.67 11.44 11.01
N GLY A 189 -0.96 12.15 10.12
CA GLY A 189 -0.67 11.69 8.77
C GLY A 189 -1.91 11.43 7.91
N ASN A 190 -3.03 12.11 8.16
CA ASN A 190 -4.29 11.86 7.46
C ASN A 190 -4.20 12.29 6.00
N LEU A 191 -4.44 11.35 5.09
CA LEU A 191 -4.48 11.53 3.65
C LEU A 191 -5.64 12.45 3.28
N GLY A 192 -5.35 13.53 2.55
CA GLY A 192 -6.37 14.27 1.83
C GLY A 192 -6.33 13.84 0.37
N GLY A 193 -7.24 12.95 -0.04
CA GLY A 193 -7.15 12.31 -1.34
C GLY A 193 -8.00 11.06 -1.51
N LEU A 194 -7.56 10.16 -2.38
CA LEU A 194 -8.27 8.92 -2.74
C LEU A 194 -7.34 7.71 -2.59
N VAL A 195 -7.89 6.58 -2.15
CA VAL A 195 -7.29 5.24 -2.30
C VAL A 195 -8.30 4.35 -3.01
N ALA A 196 -7.86 3.62 -4.03
CA ALA A 196 -8.75 2.77 -4.82
C ALA A 196 -8.44 1.28 -4.69
N GLU A 197 -7.19 0.90 -4.42
CA GLU A 197 -6.77 -0.49 -4.21
C GLU A 197 -5.59 -0.54 -3.25
N VAL A 198 -5.55 -1.59 -2.44
CA VAL A 198 -4.38 -2.00 -1.66
C VAL A 198 -4.24 -3.51 -1.78
N LEU A 199 -3.09 -3.99 -2.26
CA LEU A 199 -2.79 -5.42 -2.32
C LEU A 199 -1.55 -5.71 -1.49
N VAL A 200 -1.58 -6.80 -0.73
CA VAL A 200 -0.53 -7.18 0.20
C VAL A 200 -0.19 -8.64 -0.03
N PHE A 201 1.07 -8.93 -0.34
CA PHE A 201 1.59 -10.27 -0.52
C PHE A 201 2.67 -10.52 0.53
N ASN A 202 2.52 -11.59 1.31
CA ASN A 202 3.51 -12.07 2.29
C ASN A 202 4.74 -12.75 1.65
N ARG A 203 5.07 -12.34 0.41
CA ARG A 203 6.20 -12.81 -0.38
C ARG A 203 6.63 -11.74 -1.37
N VAL A 204 7.86 -11.85 -1.84
CA VAL A 204 8.30 -11.11 -3.02
C VAL A 204 7.68 -11.78 -4.25
N LEU A 205 6.85 -11.05 -4.99
CA LEU A 205 6.36 -11.51 -6.27
C LEU A 205 7.54 -11.63 -7.24
N ASN A 206 7.48 -12.62 -8.13
CA ASN A 206 8.43 -12.67 -9.24
C ASN A 206 8.16 -11.50 -10.20
N GLU A 207 9.12 -11.22 -11.08
CA GLU A 207 9.08 -10.07 -11.98
C GLU A 207 7.81 -10.04 -12.85
N ASP A 208 7.36 -11.18 -13.37
CA ASP A 208 6.20 -11.26 -14.24
C ASP A 208 4.89 -11.06 -13.48
N ASP A 209 4.75 -11.67 -12.29
CA ASP A 209 3.58 -11.51 -11.41
C ASP A 209 3.45 -10.06 -10.93
N LEU A 210 4.57 -9.45 -10.50
CA LEU A 210 4.60 -8.06 -10.07
C LEU A 210 4.19 -7.14 -11.21
N ASN A 211 4.80 -7.34 -12.38
CA ASN A 211 4.53 -6.51 -13.54
C ASN A 211 3.08 -6.68 -14.03
N ASN A 212 2.56 -7.90 -14.12
CA ASN A 212 1.18 -8.13 -14.56
C ASN A 212 0.15 -7.60 -13.56
N THR A 213 0.43 -7.70 -12.25
CA THR A 213 -0.42 -7.08 -11.21
C THR A 213 -0.44 -5.57 -11.39
N GLY A 214 0.73 -4.95 -11.57
CA GLY A 214 0.84 -3.51 -11.80
C GLY A 214 0.17 -3.07 -13.10
N TRP A 215 0.34 -3.83 -14.19
CA TRP A 215 -0.29 -3.57 -15.48
C TRP A 215 -1.81 -3.64 -15.38
N TYR A 216 -2.35 -4.68 -14.72
CA TYR A 216 -3.78 -4.80 -14.48
C TYR A 216 -4.35 -3.59 -13.74
N LEU A 217 -3.67 -3.14 -12.68
CA LEU A 217 -4.09 -1.95 -11.92
C LEU A 217 -4.03 -0.67 -12.75
N GLN A 218 -2.96 -0.47 -13.53
CA GLN A 218 -2.87 0.67 -14.46
C GLN A 218 -4.04 0.67 -15.46
N GLN A 219 -4.33 -0.47 -16.09
CA GLN A 219 -5.43 -0.57 -17.06
C GLN A 219 -6.79 -0.38 -16.40
N LYS A 220 -7.02 -0.98 -15.23
CA LYS A 220 -8.29 -0.89 -14.50
C LYS A 220 -8.66 0.56 -14.19
N TYR A 221 -7.68 1.36 -13.80
CA TYR A 221 -7.83 2.74 -13.33
C TYR A 221 -7.40 3.80 -14.37
N GLY A 222 -7.17 3.40 -15.62
CA GLY A 222 -6.82 4.33 -16.71
C GLY A 222 -5.56 5.16 -16.46
N MET A 223 -4.56 4.58 -15.80
CA MET A 223 -3.30 5.25 -15.47
C MET A 223 -2.21 4.91 -16.48
N ASP A 224 -1.45 5.92 -16.88
CA ASP A 224 -0.22 5.75 -17.63
C ASP A 224 0.91 5.24 -16.73
N GLY A 225 1.71 4.31 -17.24
CA GLY A 225 2.88 3.79 -16.54
C GLY A 225 3.63 2.73 -17.34
N LEU A 226 4.73 2.24 -16.77
CA LEU A 226 5.65 1.32 -17.43
C LEU A 226 5.34 -0.16 -17.21
N PHE A 227 4.40 -0.52 -16.33
CA PHE A 227 3.97 -1.91 -16.28
C PHE A 227 3.29 -2.28 -17.60
N GLU A 228 3.66 -3.43 -18.15
CA GLU A 228 3.21 -3.88 -19.46
C GLU A 228 2.54 -5.25 -19.37
N TYR A 229 1.76 -5.66 -20.36
CA TYR A 229 1.26 -7.03 -20.37
C TYR A 229 2.43 -8.00 -20.64
N ARG A 230 2.65 -8.95 -19.73
CA ARG A 230 3.57 -10.06 -19.95
C ARG A 230 2.78 -11.36 -19.97
N ALA A 231 2.87 -12.08 -21.08
CA ALA A 231 2.20 -13.37 -21.21
C ALA A 231 2.64 -14.29 -20.04
N PRO A 232 1.70 -14.97 -19.35
CA PRO A 232 2.05 -15.91 -18.29
C PRO A 232 3.07 -16.93 -18.80
N ARG A 233 4.14 -17.14 -18.04
CA ARG A 233 5.10 -18.21 -18.36
C ARG A 233 4.44 -19.57 -18.10
N GLY A 234 3.88 -20.17 -19.14
CA GLY A 234 3.19 -21.45 -19.07
C GLY A 234 2.74 -21.95 -20.43
N THR A 235 2.33 -23.22 -20.50
CA THR A 235 1.74 -23.81 -21.70
C THR A 235 0.23 -23.53 -21.69
N MET A 236 -0.23 -22.71 -22.63
CA MET A 236 -1.65 -22.49 -22.85
C MET A 236 -2.18 -23.53 -23.84
N ILE A 237 -2.93 -24.51 -23.34
CA ILE A 237 -3.69 -25.46 -24.16
C ILE A 237 -5.15 -24.99 -24.13
N GLN A 238 -5.60 -24.34 -25.19
CA GLN A 238 -6.99 -23.90 -25.34
C GLN A 238 -7.71 -24.82 -26.34
N VAL A 239 -8.90 -25.27 -25.97
CA VAL A 239 -9.86 -25.82 -26.93
C VAL A 239 -10.58 -24.63 -27.57
N ARG A 240 -10.56 -24.57 -28.90
CA ARG A 240 -11.38 -23.61 -29.66
C ARG A 240 -12.83 -24.05 -29.71
#